data_AF-A0A9D8ESP4-F1
#
_entry.id   AF-A0A9D8ESP4-F1
#
_cell.length_a   1.000
_cell.length_b   1.000
_cell.length_c   1.000
_cell.angle_alpha   90.00
_cell.angle_beta   90.00
_cell.angle_gamma   90.00
#
_symmetry.space_group_name_H-M   'P 1'
#
loop_
_entity.id
_entity.type
_entity.pdbx_description
1 polymer ?
#
loop_
_entity_poly.entity_id
_entity_poly.type
_entity_poly.pdbx_seq_one_letter_code
_entity_poly.pdbx_strand_id
1 'polypeptide(L)'
;MAAKKLISKSAYLIYKQCPKYLWCYINSRESIPQPDLRTQFNFKLGHIIGELAKRRYKDGIEVGYHSDIDKNFKRTQELLKLGKPLFEAGFFYKDIYCDLYSRADVLVPVEKLGEGNWLYDIVEVKNSASVKDINLYDMAFQKYCYQKAGLNIRKCYLMHINNQYIRGGYLDVKGF
;
A
#
# COMPACT_ATOMS: atom_id res chain seq x y z
N MET A 1 3.96 -15.11 -27.79
CA MET A 1 4.60 -14.12 -26.89
C MET A 1 4.51 -14.65 -25.48
N ALA A 2 5.56 -14.49 -24.66
CA ALA A 2 5.46 -14.80 -23.24
C ALA A 2 4.36 -13.94 -22.60
N ALA A 3 3.56 -14.53 -21.70
CA ALA A 3 2.57 -13.78 -20.97
C ALA A 3 3.25 -12.62 -20.22
N LYS A 4 2.72 -11.41 -20.41
CA LYS A 4 3.24 -10.20 -19.79
C LYS A 4 3.13 -10.34 -18.27
N LYS A 5 4.24 -10.17 -17.56
CA LYS A 5 4.28 -10.39 -16.10
C LYS A 5 3.77 -9.16 -15.36
N LEU A 6 3.02 -9.41 -14.30
CA LEU A 6 2.61 -8.40 -13.33
C LEU A 6 3.67 -8.28 -12.23
N ILE A 7 4.19 -7.07 -12.02
CA ILE A 7 5.05 -6.73 -10.90
C ILE A 7 4.23 -5.95 -9.88
N SER A 8 4.03 -6.56 -8.72
CA SER A 8 3.44 -5.88 -7.57
C SER A 8 4.50 -5.19 -6.72
N LYS A 9 4.06 -4.29 -5.85
CA LYS A 9 4.87 -3.70 -4.78
C LYS A 9 5.70 -4.75 -4.02
N SER A 10 5.05 -5.81 -3.54
CA SER A 10 5.74 -6.90 -2.82
C SER A 10 6.77 -7.62 -3.68
N ALA A 11 6.47 -7.87 -4.96
CA ALA A 11 7.42 -8.51 -5.88
C ALA A 11 8.66 -7.63 -6.11
N TYR A 12 8.47 -6.31 -6.27
CA TYR A 12 9.57 -5.37 -6.40
C TYR A 12 10.45 -5.33 -5.14
N LEU A 13 9.86 -5.31 -3.94
CA LEU A 13 10.62 -5.34 -2.69
C LEU A 13 11.40 -6.66 -2.51
N ILE A 14 10.80 -7.80 -2.88
CA ILE A 14 11.47 -9.10 -2.90
C ILE A 14 12.69 -9.06 -3.83
N TYR A 15 12.56 -8.48 -5.03
CA TYR A 15 13.68 -8.31 -5.95
C TYR A 15 14.79 -7.46 -5.37
N LYS A 16 14.44 -6.33 -4.73
CA LYS A 16 15.40 -5.45 -4.06
C LYS A 16 16.17 -6.16 -2.96
N GLN A 17 15.55 -7.12 -2.28
CA GLN A 17 16.22 -7.96 -1.29
C GLN A 17 17.09 -9.04 -1.96
N CYS A 18 16.55 -9.77 -2.94
CA CYS A 18 17.25 -10.85 -3.63
C CYS A 18 16.59 -11.18 -4.97
N PRO A 19 17.28 -10.98 -6.12
CA PRO A 19 16.75 -11.33 -7.43
C PRO A 19 16.41 -12.81 -7.60
N LYS A 20 17.17 -13.73 -6.98
CA LYS A 20 16.84 -15.16 -6.98
C LYS A 20 15.55 -15.44 -6.22
N TYR A 21 15.28 -14.71 -5.15
CA TYR A 21 14.04 -14.85 -4.40
C TYR A 21 12.82 -14.39 -5.22
N LEU A 22 12.96 -13.33 -6.02
CA LEU A 22 11.91 -12.94 -6.97
C LEU A 22 11.59 -14.07 -7.95
N TRP A 23 12.62 -14.75 -8.46
CA TRP A 23 12.42 -15.86 -9.38
C TRP A 23 11.62 -16.99 -8.73
N CYS A 24 11.96 -17.39 -7.49
CA CYS A 24 11.18 -18.38 -6.73
C CYS A 24 9.75 -17.89 -6.48
N TYR A 25 9.58 -16.63 -6.08
CA TYR A 25 8.27 -16.03 -5.81
C TYR A 25 7.31 -16.07 -7.00
N ILE A 26 7.85 -15.94 -8.22
CA ILE A 26 7.06 -15.95 -9.46
C ILE A 26 6.89 -17.36 -10.02
N ASN A 27 7.95 -18.17 -10.04
CA ASN A 27 8.01 -19.39 -10.84
C ASN A 27 8.04 -20.69 -10.01
N SER A 28 8.30 -20.63 -8.70
CA SER A 28 8.35 -21.80 -7.82
C SER A 28 7.93 -21.42 -6.40
N ARG A 29 6.68 -20.97 -6.27
CA ARG A 29 6.16 -20.40 -5.02
C ARG A 29 6.06 -21.44 -3.91
N GLU A 30 5.86 -22.70 -4.28
CA GLU A 30 5.86 -23.89 -3.43
C GLU A 30 7.22 -24.18 -2.79
N SER A 31 8.33 -23.69 -3.38
CA SER A 31 9.67 -23.81 -2.78
C SER A 31 9.93 -22.83 -1.65
N ILE A 32 9.07 -21.82 -1.48
CA ILE A 32 9.20 -20.82 -0.42
C ILE A 32 8.67 -21.43 0.88
N PRO A 33 9.50 -21.51 1.94
CA PRO A 33 9.03 -22.02 3.23
C PRO A 33 7.85 -21.23 3.76
N GLN A 34 6.92 -21.93 4.43
CA GLN A 34 5.82 -21.26 5.10
C GLN A 34 6.35 -20.32 6.19
N PRO A 35 5.68 -19.17 6.42
CA PRO A 35 6.08 -18.26 7.47
C PRO A 35 6.10 -18.94 8.85
N ASP A 36 7.18 -18.73 9.61
CA ASP A 36 7.26 -19.18 11.00
C ASP A 36 6.25 -18.45 11.90
N LEU A 37 6.07 -18.92 13.14
CA LEU A 37 5.11 -18.34 14.09
C LEU A 37 5.37 -16.85 14.34
N ARG A 38 6.63 -16.44 14.39
CA ARG A 38 7.02 -15.04 14.59
C ARG A 38 6.58 -14.17 13.42
N THR A 39 6.78 -14.64 12.19
CA THR A 39 6.37 -13.94 10.97
C THR A 39 4.85 -13.84 10.89
N GLN A 40 4.13 -14.93 11.19
CA GLN A 40 2.67 -14.91 11.24
C GLN A 40 2.13 -13.94 12.30
N PHE A 41 2.75 -13.88 13.47
CA PHE A 41 2.40 -12.91 14.52
C PHE A 41 2.62 -11.46 14.06
N ASN A 42 3.74 -11.18 13.38
CA ASN A 42 4.01 -9.85 12.82
C ASN A 42 2.98 -9.44 11.76
N PHE A 43 2.49 -10.37 10.93
CA PHE A 43 1.42 -10.10 9.97
C PHE A 43 0.11 -9.75 10.68
N LYS A 44 -0.28 -10.51 11.71
CA LYS A 44 -1.48 -10.21 12.50
C LYS A 44 -1.41 -8.84 13.16
N LEU A 45 -0.28 -8.49 13.77
CA LEU A 45 -0.06 -7.16 14.33
C LEU A 45 -0.11 -6.07 13.26
N GLY A 46 0.48 -6.32 12.08
CA GLY A 46 0.40 -5.42 10.94
C GLY A 46 -1.04 -5.10 10.54
N HIS A 47 -1.91 -6.11 10.44
CA HIS A 47 -3.33 -5.90 10.16
C HIS A 47 -4.02 -5.07 11.24
N ILE A 48 -3.78 -5.37 12.52
CA ILE A 48 -4.37 -4.60 13.63
C ILE A 48 -3.94 -3.12 13.55
N ILE A 49 -2.67 -2.86 13.28
CA ILE A 49 -2.15 -1.49 13.17
C ILE A 49 -2.69 -0.79 11.94
N GLY A 50 -2.83 -1.49 10.81
CA GLY A 50 -3.51 -0.97 9.63
C GLY A 50 -4.93 -0.51 9.95
N GLU A 51 -5.72 -1.36 10.62
CA GLU A 51 -7.09 -1.02 11.06
C GLU A 51 -7.13 0.17 12.04
N LEU A 52 -6.15 0.27 12.94
CA LEU A 52 -6.04 1.42 13.85
C LEU A 52 -5.68 2.70 13.09
N ALA A 53 -4.76 2.64 12.13
CA ALA A 53 -4.33 3.77 11.32
C ALA A 53 -5.50 4.37 10.51
N LYS A 54 -6.40 3.54 9.98
CA LYS A 54 -7.60 3.99 9.26
C LYS A 54 -8.45 4.95 10.09
N ARG A 55 -8.52 4.76 11.43
CA ARG A 55 -9.30 5.62 12.34
C ARG A 55 -8.82 7.07 12.40
N ARG A 56 -7.61 7.36 11.91
CA ARG A 56 -7.09 8.73 11.80
C ARG A 56 -7.74 9.52 10.67
N TYR A 57 -8.34 8.83 9.69
CA TYR A 57 -8.94 9.44 8.51
C TYR A 57 -10.47 9.34 8.58
N LYS A 58 -11.11 10.44 8.98
CA LYS A 58 -12.57 10.54 9.03
C LYS A 58 -13.17 10.33 7.64
N ASP A 59 -14.33 9.69 7.59
CA ASP A 59 -15.08 9.39 6.37
C ASP A 59 -14.32 8.58 5.31
N GLY A 60 -13.22 7.93 5.71
CA GLY A 60 -12.44 7.07 4.83
C GLY A 60 -13.25 5.86 4.38
N ILE A 61 -13.07 5.46 3.12
CA ILE A 61 -13.81 4.36 2.50
C ILE A 61 -12.87 3.20 2.24
N GLU A 62 -13.27 2.02 2.73
CA GLU A 62 -12.63 0.76 2.39
C GLU A 62 -12.93 0.42 0.92
N VAL A 63 -11.90 0.35 0.07
CA VAL A 63 -12.07 -0.16 -1.31
C VAL A 63 -12.30 -1.68 -1.27
N GLY A 64 -11.75 -2.35 -0.25
CA GLY A 64 -11.97 -3.75 0.07
C GLY A 64 -10.82 -4.67 -0.35
N TYR A 65 -10.54 -5.68 0.48
CA TYR A 65 -9.62 -6.76 0.19
C TYR A 65 -10.18 -7.68 -0.91
N HIS A 66 -9.89 -7.33 -2.16
CA HIS A 66 -10.14 -8.22 -3.29
C HIS A 66 -8.82 -8.90 -3.66
N SER A 67 -8.84 -10.23 -3.81
CA SER A 67 -7.77 -10.98 -4.49
C SER A 67 -7.72 -10.64 -5.98
N ASP A 68 -8.85 -10.15 -6.51
CA ASP A 68 -9.03 -9.69 -7.87
C ASP A 68 -8.60 -8.22 -8.03
N ILE A 69 -7.47 -8.04 -8.70
CA ILE A 69 -6.84 -6.74 -8.96
C ILE A 69 -7.73 -5.83 -9.80
N ASP A 70 -8.42 -6.38 -10.81
CA ASP A 70 -9.27 -5.61 -11.71
C ASP A 70 -10.48 -5.06 -10.98
N LYS A 71 -11.08 -5.86 -10.07
CA LYS A 71 -12.19 -5.39 -9.23
C LYS A 71 -11.76 -4.29 -8.28
N ASN A 72 -10.63 -4.46 -7.60
CA ASN A 72 -10.09 -3.42 -6.69
C ASN A 72 -9.76 -2.12 -7.45
N PHE A 73 -9.17 -2.22 -8.66
CA PHE A 73 -8.88 -1.06 -9.49
C PHE A 73 -10.16 -0.34 -9.93
N LYS A 74 -11.14 -1.05 -10.49
CA LYS A 74 -12.42 -0.46 -10.92
C LYS A 74 -13.13 0.24 -9.76
N ARG A 75 -13.18 -0.43 -8.60
CA ARG A 75 -13.79 0.14 -7.40
C ARG A 75 -13.05 1.39 -6.92
N THR A 76 -11.72 1.38 -6.99
CA THR A 76 -10.90 2.57 -6.69
C THR A 76 -11.29 3.73 -7.60
N GLN A 77 -11.38 3.51 -8.93
CA GLN A 77 -11.74 4.57 -9.89
C GLN A 77 -13.12 5.19 -9.65
N GLU A 78 -14.10 4.38 -9.23
CA GLU A 78 -15.43 4.89 -8.85
C GLU A 78 -15.36 5.80 -7.63
N LEU A 79 -14.61 5.37 -6.61
CA LEU A 79 -14.56 6.05 -5.31
C LEU A 79 -13.72 7.32 -5.32
N LEU A 80 -12.73 7.46 -6.22
CA LEU A 80 -11.92 8.68 -6.38
C LEU A 80 -12.79 9.92 -6.65
N LYS A 81 -13.95 9.75 -7.29
CA LYS A 81 -14.89 10.85 -7.59
C LYS A 81 -15.45 11.51 -6.34
N LEU A 82 -15.46 10.80 -5.20
CA LEU A 82 -16.02 11.27 -3.95
C LEU A 82 -15.10 12.25 -3.20
N GLY A 83 -13.81 12.30 -3.53
CA GLY A 83 -12.86 13.16 -2.81
C GLY A 83 -12.73 12.82 -1.33
N LYS A 84 -12.86 11.53 -0.98
CA LYS A 84 -12.70 11.02 0.39
C LYS A 84 -11.43 10.18 0.51
N PRO A 85 -10.82 10.05 1.70
CA PRO A 85 -9.73 9.11 1.92
C PRO A 85 -10.14 7.69 1.52
N LEU A 86 -9.27 6.96 0.83
CA LEU A 86 -9.52 5.59 0.42
C LEU A 86 -8.51 4.67 1.09
N PHE A 87 -8.99 3.58 1.67
CA PHE A 87 -8.16 2.52 2.24
C PHE A 87 -8.01 1.39 1.25
N GLU A 88 -6.81 0.84 1.14
CA GLU A 88 -6.51 -0.30 0.25
C GLU A 88 -6.86 0.01 -1.23
N ALA A 89 -6.72 1.27 -1.62
CA ALA A 89 -6.90 1.73 -2.99
C ALA A 89 -5.82 1.13 -3.88
N GLY A 90 -6.19 0.56 -5.01
CA GLY A 90 -5.24 -0.07 -5.93
C GLY A 90 -5.19 0.62 -7.28
N PHE A 91 -3.97 0.74 -7.80
CA PHE A 91 -3.70 1.29 -9.11
C PHE A 91 -2.92 0.31 -9.94
N PHE A 92 -3.24 0.32 -11.22
CA PHE A 92 -2.69 -0.57 -12.21
C PHE A 92 -2.19 0.23 -13.41
N TYR A 93 -0.99 -0.09 -13.89
CA TYR A 93 -0.39 0.54 -15.05
C TYR A 93 0.10 -0.52 -16.05
N LYS A 94 -0.38 -0.42 -17.29
CA LYS A 94 0.09 -1.28 -18.39
C LYS A 94 1.31 -0.63 -19.05
N ASP A 95 2.51 -1.16 -18.79
CA ASP A 95 3.74 -0.72 -19.46
C ASP A 95 4.10 -1.66 -20.62
N ILE A 96 4.92 -1.28 -21.61
CA ILE A 96 5.27 -2.19 -22.71
C ILE A 96 5.97 -3.48 -22.25
N TYR A 97 6.74 -3.43 -21.15
CA TYR A 97 7.53 -4.56 -20.66
C TYR A 97 6.82 -5.43 -19.63
N CYS A 98 6.13 -4.80 -18.67
CA CYS A 98 5.45 -5.48 -17.58
C CYS A 98 4.24 -4.69 -17.10
N ASP A 99 3.26 -5.32 -16.49
CA ASP A 99 2.20 -4.58 -15.82
C ASP A 99 2.62 -4.27 -14.39
N LEU A 100 2.26 -3.09 -13.87
CA LEU A 100 2.54 -2.68 -12.51
C LEU A 100 1.26 -2.63 -11.70
N TYR A 101 1.30 -3.12 -10.47
CA TYR A 101 0.21 -2.98 -9.52
C TYR A 101 0.71 -2.57 -8.15
N SER A 102 0.07 -1.57 -7.57
CA SER A 102 0.33 -1.20 -6.18
C SER A 102 -0.97 -0.83 -5.47
N ARG A 103 -0.98 -1.07 -4.15
CA ARG A 103 -2.09 -0.79 -3.27
C ARG A 103 -1.58 -0.03 -2.05
N ALA A 104 -2.19 1.12 -1.80
CA ALA A 104 -1.85 1.98 -0.68
C ALA A 104 -2.69 1.61 0.54
N ASP A 105 -2.08 1.63 1.72
CA ASP A 105 -2.82 1.49 2.97
C ASP A 105 -3.82 2.63 3.11
N VAL A 106 -3.40 3.88 2.85
CA VAL A 106 -4.29 5.04 2.76
C VAL A 106 -3.90 5.97 1.60
N LEU A 107 -4.89 6.39 0.83
CA LEU A 107 -4.79 7.43 -0.19
C LEU A 107 -5.64 8.62 0.24
N VAL A 108 -5.03 9.80 0.41
CA VAL A 108 -5.66 10.97 1.02
C VAL A 108 -5.81 12.08 -0.02
N PRO A 109 -7.04 12.49 -0.38
CA PRO A 109 -7.24 13.68 -1.21
C PRO A 109 -6.85 14.93 -0.43
N VAL A 110 -6.10 15.81 -1.07
CA VAL A 110 -5.53 17.02 -0.48
C VAL A 110 -6.21 18.26 -1.02
N GLU A 111 -6.26 18.38 -2.34
CA GLU A 111 -6.72 19.58 -3.04
C GLU A 111 -7.43 19.16 -4.32
N LYS A 112 -8.58 19.77 -4.58
CA LYS A 112 -9.34 19.51 -5.80
C LYS A 112 -8.72 20.32 -6.94
N LEU A 113 -8.24 19.65 -7.98
CA LEU A 113 -7.61 20.26 -9.16
C LEU A 113 -8.61 20.54 -10.29
N GLY A 114 -9.82 19.97 -10.19
CA GLY A 114 -10.88 20.10 -11.18
C GLY A 114 -12.03 19.15 -10.88
N GLU A 115 -13.01 19.08 -11.76
CA GLU A 115 -14.12 18.14 -11.59
C GLU A 115 -13.60 16.68 -11.64
N GLY A 116 -13.81 15.95 -10.54
CA GLY A 116 -13.34 14.57 -10.40
C GLY A 116 -11.82 14.38 -10.28
N ASN A 117 -11.01 15.45 -10.27
CA ASN A 117 -9.55 15.37 -10.20
C ASN A 117 -9.03 16.01 -8.92
N TRP A 118 -8.12 15.31 -8.24
CA TRP A 118 -7.57 15.70 -6.96
C TRP A 118 -6.08 15.45 -6.93
N LEU A 119 -5.38 16.27 -6.14
CA LEU A 119 -4.04 16.03 -5.68
C LEU A 119 -4.10 15.10 -4.46
N TYR A 120 -3.29 14.05 -4.44
CA TYR A 120 -3.31 13.04 -3.39
C TYR A 120 -1.99 12.93 -2.65
N ASP A 121 -2.07 12.60 -1.37
CA ASP A 121 -0.97 12.07 -0.59
C ASP A 121 -1.16 10.56 -0.39
N ILE A 122 -0.04 9.83 -0.40
CA ILE A 122 -0.01 8.40 -0.11
C ILE A 122 0.50 8.22 1.31
N VAL A 123 -0.15 7.36 2.10
CA VAL A 123 0.32 6.98 3.44
C VAL A 123 0.48 5.47 3.51
N GLU A 124 1.70 5.04 3.82
CA GLU A 124 2.07 3.64 4.07
C GLU A 124 2.24 3.43 5.58
N VAL A 125 1.61 2.41 6.12
CA VAL A 125 1.55 2.11 7.55
C VAL A 125 2.50 0.97 7.88
N LYS A 126 3.37 1.15 8.88
CA LYS A 126 4.33 0.14 9.33
C LYS A 126 4.18 -0.17 10.82
N ASN A 127 4.22 -1.47 11.13
CA ASN A 127 4.33 -2.01 12.50
C ASN A 127 5.77 -1.88 13.07
N SER A 128 6.52 -0.86 12.69
CA SER A 128 7.85 -0.60 13.25
C SER A 128 7.82 0.71 14.03
N ALA A 129 8.77 0.87 14.96
CA ALA A 129 8.99 2.14 15.67
C ALA A 129 9.96 3.08 14.93
N SER A 130 10.49 2.64 13.77
CA SER A 130 11.45 3.40 12.98
C SER A 130 11.31 3.14 11.48
N VAL A 131 11.83 4.09 10.70
CA VAL A 131 11.95 4.00 9.25
C VAL A 131 13.11 3.08 8.87
N LYS A 132 12.94 2.28 7.82
CA LYS A 132 13.98 1.45 7.21
C LYS A 132 14.15 1.85 5.74
N ASP A 133 15.35 1.71 5.19
CA ASP A 133 15.65 2.08 3.80
C ASP A 133 14.74 1.36 2.79
N ILE A 134 14.36 0.11 3.07
CA ILE A 134 13.43 -0.65 2.24
C ILE A 134 12.06 0.04 2.08
N ASN A 135 11.64 0.84 3.07
CA ASN A 135 10.40 1.60 3.01
C ASN A 135 10.47 2.73 1.97
N LEU A 136 11.67 3.22 1.64
CA LEU A 136 11.85 4.20 0.57
C LEU A 136 11.57 3.58 -0.80
N TYR A 137 12.06 2.35 -1.03
CA TYR A 137 11.76 1.59 -2.26
C TYR A 137 10.28 1.26 -2.37
N ASP A 138 9.63 0.96 -1.25
CA ASP A 138 8.20 0.69 -1.15
C ASP A 138 7.38 1.92 -1.62
N MET A 139 7.59 3.06 -0.97
CA MET A 139 6.92 4.31 -1.31
C MET A 139 7.26 4.78 -2.73
N ALA A 140 8.51 4.62 -3.18
CA ALA A 140 8.93 4.99 -4.53
C ALA A 140 8.19 4.17 -5.60
N PHE A 141 8.08 2.85 -5.42
CA PHE A 141 7.34 1.99 -6.34
C PHE A 141 5.86 2.36 -6.38
N GLN A 142 5.25 2.55 -5.21
CA GLN A 142 3.84 2.92 -5.11
C GLN A 142 3.55 4.27 -5.77
N LYS A 143 4.35 5.30 -5.47
CA LYS A 143 4.26 6.60 -6.12
C LYS A 143 4.41 6.48 -7.64
N TYR A 144 5.41 5.74 -8.10
CA TYR A 144 5.66 5.55 -9.53
C TYR A 144 4.47 4.89 -10.22
N CYS A 145 3.94 3.79 -9.67
CA CYS A 145 2.78 3.09 -10.20
C CYS A 145 1.55 4.02 -10.29
N TYR A 146 1.29 4.81 -9.26
CA TYR A 146 0.14 5.71 -9.20
C TYR A 146 0.25 6.87 -10.20
N GLN A 147 1.44 7.49 -10.28
CA GLN A 147 1.69 8.56 -11.23
C GLN A 147 1.61 8.06 -12.68
N LYS A 148 2.14 6.87 -12.98
CA LYS A 148 2.02 6.25 -14.31
C LYS A 148 0.59 5.86 -14.65
N ALA A 149 -0.22 5.51 -13.66
CA ALA A 149 -1.65 5.29 -13.80
C ALA A 149 -2.48 6.60 -13.88
N GLY A 150 -1.83 7.78 -13.92
CA GLY A 150 -2.49 9.07 -14.15
C GLY A 150 -2.91 9.83 -12.89
N LEU A 151 -2.52 9.37 -11.70
CA LEU A 151 -2.88 10.05 -10.45
C LEU A 151 -1.86 11.15 -10.09
N ASN A 152 -2.37 12.30 -9.65
CA ASN A 152 -1.54 13.41 -9.16
C ASN A 152 -1.10 13.15 -7.72
N ILE A 153 0.16 12.76 -7.51
CA ILE A 153 0.73 12.51 -6.17
C ILE A 153 1.61 13.66 -5.71
N ARG A 154 1.26 14.26 -4.57
CA ARG A 154 2.02 15.34 -3.91
C ARG A 154 3.11 14.77 -3.02
N LYS A 155 2.73 14.10 -1.93
CA LYS A 155 3.67 13.53 -0.94
C LYS A 155 3.38 12.07 -0.64
N CYS A 156 4.42 11.39 -0.17
CA CYS A 156 4.32 10.06 0.43
C CYS A 156 4.73 10.18 1.89
N TYR A 157 3.95 9.60 2.79
CA TYR A 157 4.25 9.53 4.20
C TYR A 157 4.37 8.09 4.64
N LEU A 158 5.30 7.86 5.55
CA LEU A 158 5.39 6.62 6.30
C LEU A 158 4.80 6.87 7.69
N MET A 159 3.67 6.24 7.99
CA MET A 159 3.10 6.18 9.32
C MET A 159 3.68 4.98 10.06
N HIS A 160 4.16 5.18 11.27
CA HIS A 160 4.78 4.13 12.08
C HIS A 160 4.43 4.34 13.55
N ILE A 161 4.64 3.31 14.37
CA ILE A 161 4.28 3.34 15.80
C ILE A 161 5.10 4.40 16.53
N ASN A 162 4.45 5.18 17.38
CA ASN A 162 5.10 6.02 18.37
C ASN A 162 5.48 5.20 19.62
N ASN A 163 6.75 4.83 19.74
CA ASN A 163 7.24 4.08 20.91
C ASN A 163 7.32 4.92 22.20
N GLN A 164 7.03 6.23 22.14
CA GLN A 164 6.95 7.11 23.29
C GLN A 164 5.51 7.28 23.80
N TYR A 165 4.52 6.67 23.15
CA TYR A 165 3.13 6.78 23.56
C TYR A 165 2.88 6.07 24.91
N ILE A 166 2.45 6.84 25.91
CA ILE A 166 2.03 6.32 27.22
C ILE A 166 0.50 6.36 27.28
N ARG A 167 -0.12 5.20 27.46
CA ARG A 167 -1.59 5.07 27.49
C ARG A 167 -2.14 5.50 28.84
N GLY A 168 -2.74 6.68 28.89
CA GLY A 168 -3.43 7.23 30.07
C GLY A 168 -4.95 7.01 30.11
N GLY A 169 -5.50 6.06 29.35
CA GLY A 169 -6.95 5.84 29.25
C GLY A 169 -7.37 5.04 28.00
N TYR A 170 -8.45 5.45 27.33
CA TYR A 170 -8.81 4.92 26.02
C TYR A 170 -7.70 5.17 25.00
N LEU A 171 -7.59 4.30 23.99
CA LEU A 171 -6.56 4.42 22.96
C LEU A 171 -6.76 5.69 22.13
N ASP A 172 -5.80 6.61 22.16
CA ASP A 172 -5.74 7.76 21.27
C ASP A 172 -4.92 7.43 20.02
N VAL A 173 -5.62 7.18 18.91
CA VAL A 173 -5.01 6.89 17.60
C VAL A 173 -4.29 8.08 16.98
N LYS A 174 -4.37 9.28 17.56
CA LYS A 174 -3.66 10.45 17.07
C LYS A 174 -2.27 10.62 17.68
N GLY A 175 -2.08 10.15 18.91
CA GLY A 175 -0.80 10.15 19.61
C GLY A 175 -0.05 8.81 19.55
N PHE A 176 -0.73 7.75 19.12
CA PHE A 176 -0.22 6.39 18.88
C PHE A 176 0.67 6.29 17.64
#